data_AF-A0A257R9T0-F1
#
_entry.id   AF-A0A257R9T0-F1
#
_cell.length_a   1.000
_cell.length_b   1.000
_cell.length_c   1.000
_cell.angle_alpha   90.00
_cell.angle_beta   90.00
_cell.angle_gamma   90.00
#
_symmetry.space_group_name_H-M   'P 1'
#
loop_
_entity.id
_entity.type
_entity.pdbx_description
1 polymer ?
#
loop_
_entity_poly.entity_id
_entity_poly.type
_entity_poly.pdbx_seq_one_letter_code
_entity_poly.pdbx_strand_id
1 'polypeptide(L)'
;MTVLVVGAGFSGAVYARTLAEAGYNVVVIDQRPHIGGNAYDHDDENGVRVHVYGPHLFHTRSAPVLEWIRRFGQFAPYEHKVRAKLPDGRMAPLPINLDTVNMVFGTNYETSAEVQAHLARVALDFPQPRNAAEHLYGTIGRELTDLFFRPYTRKMWQQELEDMAAAVVKRIPLRTDRVDTYFASEDTQLMPVDGYTALFAEILGHPGIEVRLGTRFERAMLKEFAFCFNAMPIDEYFDFELGDLPYRSIRFHHRSEPDGPPPPAPVVNFTDDGPFTRETWWDALPHHRRRQTGRRSVTTEEPCDYRDNGMERYYPVRTADGRYQTLYTAYRELAARETRMEFIGRCGTYQYLDMDQVINQSLAGARRWLAAQGSA
;
A
#
# COMPACT_ATOMS: atom_id res chain seq x y z
N MET A 1 -17.95 -2.65 28.76
CA MET A 1 -16.57 -3.15 28.55
C MET A 1 -15.87 -2.20 27.61
N THR A 2 -14.66 -1.75 27.94
CA THR A 2 -13.90 -0.81 27.10
C THR A 2 -12.74 -1.53 26.42
N VAL A 3 -12.63 -1.37 25.10
CA VAL A 3 -11.59 -1.98 24.26
C VAL A 3 -10.61 -0.90 23.80
N LEU A 4 -9.31 -1.20 23.87
CA LEU A 4 -8.27 -0.34 23.30
C LEU A 4 -7.97 -0.75 21.86
N VAL A 5 -7.83 0.23 20.98
CA VAL A 5 -7.33 0.05 19.62
C VAL A 5 -6.12 0.95 19.43
N VAL A 6 -4.98 0.36 19.10
CA VAL A 6 -3.74 1.09 18.85
C VAL A 6 -3.53 1.25 17.34
N GLY A 7 -3.46 2.50 16.89
CA GLY A 7 -3.36 2.93 15.49
C GLY A 7 -4.72 3.35 14.92
N ALA A 8 -4.79 4.55 14.36
CA ALA A 8 -5.97 5.13 13.72
C ALA A 8 -5.96 4.98 12.18
N GLY A 9 -5.19 4.02 11.65
CA GLY A 9 -5.25 3.58 10.24
C GLY A 9 -6.44 2.66 9.97
N PHE A 10 -6.55 2.13 8.73
CA PHE A 10 -7.69 1.29 8.32
C PHE A 10 -7.97 0.13 9.27
N SER A 11 -6.94 -0.58 9.75
CA SER A 11 -7.16 -1.70 10.66
C SER A 11 -7.86 -1.25 11.94
N GLY A 12 -7.29 -0.27 12.64
CA GLY A 12 -7.87 0.21 13.88
C GLY A 12 -9.24 0.86 13.68
N ALA A 13 -9.42 1.67 12.63
CA ALA A 13 -10.70 2.31 12.36
C ALA A 13 -11.82 1.29 12.06
N VAL A 14 -11.53 0.23 11.31
CA VAL A 14 -12.49 -0.85 11.04
C VAL A 14 -12.84 -1.61 12.32
N TYR A 15 -11.85 -1.97 13.14
CA TYR A 15 -12.11 -2.62 14.43
C TYR A 15 -12.95 -1.71 15.34
N ALA A 16 -12.57 -0.45 15.50
CA ALA A 16 -13.27 0.50 16.36
C ALA A 16 -14.72 0.68 15.94
N ARG A 17 -14.97 0.93 14.65
CA ARG A 17 -16.33 1.04 14.10
C ARG A 17 -17.15 -0.24 14.31
N THR A 18 -16.59 -1.40 13.96
CA THR A 18 -17.30 -2.69 14.07
C THR A 18 -17.67 -3.02 15.51
N LEU A 19 -16.77 -2.78 16.46
CA LEU A 19 -17.01 -3.05 17.87
C LEU A 19 -17.99 -2.06 18.49
N ALA A 20 -17.89 -0.78 18.11
CA ALA A 20 -18.79 0.25 18.64
C ALA A 20 -20.24 0.07 18.13
N GLU A 21 -20.41 -0.39 16.88
CA GLU A 21 -21.73 -0.81 16.35
C GLU A 21 -22.31 -2.03 17.07
N ALA A 22 -21.45 -2.85 17.69
CA ALA A 22 -21.86 -3.97 18.55
C ALA A 22 -22.06 -3.56 20.02
N GLY A 23 -22.02 -2.26 20.34
CA GLY A 23 -22.30 -1.72 21.68
C GLY A 23 -21.10 -1.64 22.63
N TYR A 24 -19.87 -1.85 22.15
CA TYR A 24 -18.66 -1.67 22.95
C TYR A 24 -18.21 -0.21 22.98
N ASN A 25 -17.63 0.21 24.11
CA ASN A 25 -16.87 1.46 24.16
C ASN A 25 -15.45 1.19 23.65
N VAL A 26 -14.95 2.02 22.75
CA VAL A 26 -13.63 1.85 22.15
C VAL A 26 -12.82 3.13 22.33
N VAL A 27 -11.59 2.99 22.80
CA VAL A 27 -10.59 4.06 22.77
C VAL A 27 -9.60 3.75 21.68
N VAL A 28 -9.51 4.61 20.67
CA VAL A 28 -8.51 4.56 19.61
C VAL A 28 -7.38 5.51 19.98
N ILE A 29 -6.15 5.01 20.04
CA ILE A 29 -4.96 5.86 20.23
C ILE A 29 -4.12 5.84 18.95
N ASP A 30 -3.50 6.97 18.61
CA ASP A 30 -2.46 7.02 17.58
C ASP A 30 -1.33 7.93 18.06
N GLN A 31 -0.09 7.52 17.80
CA GLN A 31 1.09 8.34 18.11
C GLN A 31 1.20 9.55 17.19
N ARG A 32 0.61 9.47 15.99
CA ARG A 32 0.56 10.59 15.04
C ARG A 32 -0.48 11.62 15.48
N PRO A 33 -0.33 12.89 15.08
CA PRO A 33 -1.27 13.94 15.40
C PRO A 33 -2.52 13.94 14.48
N HIS A 34 -2.76 12.87 13.72
CA HIS A 34 -3.88 12.76 12.77
C HIS A 34 -4.37 11.31 12.67
N ILE A 35 -5.60 11.16 12.17
CA ILE A 35 -6.21 9.86 11.83
C ILE A 35 -5.81 9.39 10.42
N GLY A 36 -6.20 8.18 10.05
CA GLY A 36 -6.04 7.64 8.69
C GLY A 36 -4.73 6.88 8.45
N GLY A 37 -3.78 6.94 9.40
CA GLY A 37 -2.48 6.32 9.24
C GLY A 37 -1.80 6.79 7.95
N ASN A 38 -1.35 5.87 7.10
CA ASN A 38 -0.70 6.22 5.83
C ASN A 38 -1.68 6.78 4.78
N ALA A 39 -2.97 6.52 4.90
CA ALA A 39 -3.96 7.07 3.99
C ALA A 39 -4.31 8.55 4.30
N TYR A 40 -3.68 9.17 5.30
CA TYR A 40 -3.91 10.56 5.65
C TYR A 40 -3.65 11.51 4.47
N ASP A 41 -4.61 12.38 4.23
CA ASP A 41 -4.56 13.42 3.21
C ASP A 41 -4.97 14.79 3.76
N HIS A 42 -4.50 15.84 3.10
CA HIS A 42 -4.90 17.22 3.39
C HIS A 42 -4.90 18.05 2.12
N ASP A 43 -5.64 19.15 2.14
CA ASP A 43 -5.64 20.15 1.08
C ASP A 43 -4.47 21.13 1.36
N ASP A 44 -3.54 21.27 0.42
CA ASP A 44 -2.35 22.11 0.58
C ASP A 44 -2.59 23.58 0.19
N GLU A 45 -1.54 24.41 0.30
CA GLU A 45 -1.57 25.83 -0.09
C GLU A 45 -1.94 26.08 -1.56
N ASN A 46 -1.64 25.14 -2.45
CA ASN A 46 -1.96 25.21 -3.88
C ASN A 46 -3.43 24.86 -4.14
N GLY A 47 -4.20 24.51 -3.10
CA GLY A 47 -5.58 24.07 -3.26
C GLY A 47 -5.68 22.67 -3.84
N VAL A 48 -4.64 21.85 -3.67
CA VAL A 48 -4.57 20.48 -4.15
C VAL A 48 -4.53 19.53 -2.96
N ARG A 49 -5.35 18.49 -3.01
CA ARG A 49 -5.30 17.40 -2.04
C ARG A 49 -4.08 16.55 -2.27
N VAL A 50 -3.29 16.39 -1.23
CA VAL A 50 -2.07 15.59 -1.22
C VAL A 50 -2.18 14.53 -0.15
N HIS A 51 -1.85 13.29 -0.49
CA HIS A 51 -1.65 12.26 0.52
C HIS A 51 -0.23 12.39 1.05
N VAL A 52 -0.11 12.56 2.37
CA VAL A 52 1.18 12.85 3.01
C VAL A 52 2.17 11.69 2.83
N TYR A 53 1.66 10.46 2.75
CA TYR A 53 2.47 9.25 2.72
C TYR A 53 2.36 8.50 1.38
N GLY A 54 2.27 9.26 0.28
CA GLY A 54 2.23 8.72 -1.09
C GLY A 54 0.82 8.37 -1.57
N PRO A 55 0.64 8.08 -2.87
CA PRO A 55 -0.66 7.86 -3.47
C PRO A 55 -1.33 6.61 -2.90
N HIS A 56 -2.58 6.77 -2.47
CA HIS A 56 -3.42 5.72 -1.90
C HIS A 56 -4.65 5.59 -2.79
N LEU A 57 -4.73 4.50 -3.54
CA LEU A 57 -5.71 4.31 -4.61
C LEU A 57 -6.58 3.12 -4.23
N PHE A 58 -7.86 3.38 -3.95
CA PHE A 58 -8.74 2.33 -3.47
C PHE A 58 -9.19 1.45 -4.64
N HIS A 59 -8.92 0.16 -4.53
CA HIS A 59 -9.34 -0.86 -5.48
C HIS A 59 -9.78 -2.11 -4.71
N THR A 60 -10.80 -2.79 -5.18
CA THR A 60 -11.22 -4.06 -4.59
C THR A 60 -12.08 -4.89 -5.54
N ARG A 61 -12.03 -6.21 -5.33
CA ARG A 61 -12.99 -7.19 -5.86
C ARG A 61 -13.97 -7.70 -4.80
N SER A 62 -13.83 -7.24 -3.55
CA SER A 62 -14.63 -7.73 -2.42
C SER A 62 -15.89 -6.90 -2.27
N ALA A 63 -17.03 -7.47 -2.68
CA ALA A 63 -18.34 -6.83 -2.49
C ALA A 63 -18.61 -6.45 -1.02
N PRO A 64 -18.31 -7.31 -0.01
CA PRO A 64 -18.46 -6.91 1.40
C PRO A 64 -17.60 -5.71 1.82
N VAL A 65 -16.38 -5.58 1.30
CA VAL A 65 -15.53 -4.41 1.59
C VAL A 65 -16.12 -3.16 0.96
N LEU A 66 -16.56 -3.28 -0.30
CA LEU A 66 -17.15 -2.17 -1.05
C LEU A 66 -18.44 -1.67 -0.40
N GLU A 67 -19.31 -2.60 0.02
CA GLU A 67 -20.53 -2.29 0.76
C GLU A 67 -20.20 -1.59 2.08
N TRP A 68 -19.22 -2.11 2.83
CA TRP A 68 -18.84 -1.53 4.11
C TRP A 68 -18.29 -0.11 3.98
N ILE A 69 -17.32 0.11 3.07
CA ILE A 69 -16.62 1.40 2.99
C ILE A 69 -17.53 2.53 2.46
N ARG A 70 -18.47 2.21 1.57
CA ARG A 70 -19.43 3.17 1.00
C ARG A 70 -20.42 3.75 2.02
N ARG A 71 -20.54 3.15 3.21
CA ARG A 71 -21.36 3.67 4.32
C ARG A 71 -20.82 4.98 4.88
N PHE A 72 -19.53 5.27 4.68
CA PHE A 72 -18.82 6.35 5.37
C PHE A 72 -18.39 7.49 4.44
N GLY A 73 -18.71 7.43 3.14
CA GLY A 73 -18.32 8.49 2.22
C GLY A 73 -18.75 8.25 0.78
N GLN A 74 -18.71 9.33 0.00
CA GLN A 74 -18.94 9.29 -1.44
C GLN A 74 -17.66 8.93 -2.19
N PHE A 75 -17.82 8.16 -3.26
CA PHE A 75 -16.72 7.66 -4.06
C PHE A 75 -16.94 7.96 -5.54
N ALA A 76 -15.87 8.38 -6.22
CA ALA A 76 -15.84 8.57 -7.66
C ALA A 76 -15.10 7.42 -8.35
N PRO A 77 -15.58 6.91 -9.51
CA PRO A 77 -14.86 5.93 -10.30
C PRO A 77 -13.54 6.51 -10.81
N TYR A 78 -12.48 5.71 -10.74
CA TYR A 78 -11.15 6.13 -11.16
C TYR A 78 -10.31 4.94 -11.61
N GLU A 79 -9.97 4.87 -12.90
CA GLU A 79 -9.02 3.88 -13.39
C GLU A 79 -7.60 4.43 -13.34
N HIS A 80 -6.78 3.87 -12.45
CA HIS A 80 -5.41 4.34 -12.29
C HIS A 80 -4.53 3.95 -13.48
N LYS A 81 -3.71 4.89 -13.95
CA LYS A 81 -2.76 4.67 -15.04
C LYS A 81 -1.37 5.12 -14.60
N VAL A 82 -0.37 4.32 -14.95
CA VAL A 82 1.04 4.60 -14.69
C VAL A 82 1.79 4.63 -16.02
N ARG A 83 2.83 5.46 -16.09
CA ARG A 83 3.83 5.43 -17.16
C ARG A 83 5.21 5.18 -16.57
N ALA A 84 6.02 4.37 -17.25
CA ALA A 84 7.43 4.24 -16.96
C ALA A 84 8.22 5.13 -17.93
N LYS A 85 9.03 6.04 -17.38
CA LYS A 85 9.95 6.88 -18.15
C LYS A 85 11.19 6.05 -18.48
N LEU A 86 11.37 5.75 -19.76
CA LEU A 86 12.50 5.00 -20.30
C LEU A 86 13.78 5.87 -20.35
N PRO A 87 14.99 5.28 -20.46
CA PRO A 87 16.25 6.02 -20.55
C PRO A 87 16.32 7.02 -21.73
N ASP A 88 15.61 6.74 -22.82
CA ASP A 88 15.51 7.61 -24.00
C ASP A 88 14.44 8.72 -23.86
N GLY A 89 13.78 8.80 -22.70
CA GLY A 89 12.75 9.80 -22.39
C GLY A 89 11.33 9.43 -22.80
N ARG A 90 11.11 8.31 -23.51
CA ARG A 90 9.76 7.84 -23.84
C ARG A 90 8.98 7.40 -22.60
N MET A 91 7.66 7.51 -22.67
CA MET A 91 6.74 7.14 -21.59
C MET A 91 5.98 5.86 -21.96
N ALA A 92 6.47 4.72 -21.49
CA ALA A 92 5.84 3.42 -21.74
C ALA A 92 4.67 3.16 -20.77
N PRO A 93 3.58 2.52 -21.20
CA PRO A 93 2.56 2.02 -20.28
C PRO A 93 3.16 1.09 -19.21
N LEU A 94 2.69 1.23 -17.98
CA LEU A 94 2.92 0.25 -16.93
C LEU A 94 1.55 -0.07 -16.31
N PRO A 95 1.14 -1.35 -16.24
CA PRO A 95 1.92 -2.57 -16.39
C PRO A 95 2.31 -2.86 -17.85
N ILE A 96 3.34 -3.71 -18.05
CA ILE A 96 3.81 -4.07 -19.40
C ILE A 96 2.63 -4.67 -20.18
N ASN A 97 2.37 -4.08 -21.35
CA ASN A 97 1.29 -4.45 -22.25
C ASN A 97 1.78 -4.48 -23.71
N LEU A 98 0.88 -4.69 -24.69
CA LEU A 98 1.22 -4.73 -26.11
C LEU A 98 1.97 -3.47 -26.57
N ASP A 99 1.50 -2.29 -26.19
CA ASP A 99 2.11 -1.01 -26.58
C ASP A 99 3.52 -0.87 -26.02
N THR A 100 3.74 -1.39 -24.82
CA THR A 100 5.05 -1.43 -24.18
C THR A 100 6.02 -2.31 -24.96
N VAL A 101 5.58 -3.50 -25.37
CA VAL A 101 6.39 -4.43 -26.18
C VAL A 101 6.74 -3.79 -27.53
N ASN A 102 5.77 -3.18 -28.20
CA ASN A 102 6.02 -2.45 -29.44
C ASN A 102 7.03 -1.30 -29.26
N MET A 103 6.90 -0.53 -28.18
CA MET A 103 7.80 0.57 -27.89
C MET A 103 9.25 0.10 -27.65
N VAL A 104 9.43 -0.95 -26.85
CA VAL A 104 10.77 -1.43 -26.47
C VAL A 104 11.46 -2.13 -27.63
N PHE A 105 10.76 -3.06 -28.31
CA PHE A 105 11.36 -3.90 -29.34
C PHE A 105 11.25 -3.33 -30.76
N GLY A 106 10.64 -2.15 -30.94
CA GLY A 106 10.45 -1.52 -32.25
C GLY A 106 9.54 -2.33 -33.18
N THR A 107 8.56 -3.04 -32.62
CA THR A 107 7.61 -3.89 -33.35
C THR A 107 6.29 -3.17 -33.59
N ASN A 108 5.46 -3.74 -34.48
CA ASN A 108 4.11 -3.24 -34.81
C ASN A 108 3.06 -4.33 -34.59
N TYR A 109 3.12 -5.04 -33.47
CA TYR A 109 2.12 -6.07 -33.13
C TYR A 109 0.75 -5.43 -32.94
N GLU A 110 -0.30 -6.15 -33.33
CA GLU A 110 -1.68 -5.70 -33.22
C GLU A 110 -2.53 -6.61 -32.33
N THR A 111 -2.07 -7.84 -32.08
CA THR A 111 -2.81 -8.87 -31.37
C THR A 111 -2.08 -9.40 -30.13
N SER A 112 -2.85 -9.89 -29.16
CA SER A 112 -2.28 -10.57 -27.99
C SER A 112 -1.48 -11.81 -28.33
N ALA A 113 -1.83 -12.53 -29.40
CA ALA A 113 -1.12 -13.73 -29.83
C ALA A 113 0.30 -13.41 -30.31
N GLU A 114 0.50 -12.30 -31.03
CA GLU A 114 1.83 -11.87 -31.48
C GLU A 114 2.72 -11.48 -30.30
N VAL A 115 2.17 -10.77 -29.32
CA VAL A 115 2.88 -10.42 -28.09
C VAL A 115 3.24 -11.68 -27.29
N GLN A 116 2.32 -12.63 -27.14
CA GLN A 116 2.58 -13.90 -26.48
C GLN A 116 3.71 -14.68 -27.18
N ALA A 117 3.67 -14.77 -28.51
CA ALA A 117 4.71 -15.43 -29.29
C ALA A 117 6.08 -14.73 -29.15
N HIS A 118 6.08 -13.39 -29.11
CA HIS A 118 7.30 -12.62 -28.86
C HIS A 118 7.86 -12.91 -27.46
N LEU A 119 7.04 -12.79 -26.42
CA LEU A 119 7.45 -13.00 -25.03
C LEU A 119 7.96 -14.44 -24.83
N ALA A 120 7.30 -15.44 -25.42
CA ALA A 120 7.74 -16.84 -25.38
C ALA A 120 9.12 -17.04 -26.02
N ARG A 121 9.46 -16.28 -27.07
CA ARG A 121 10.76 -16.37 -27.76
C ARG A 121 11.89 -15.72 -26.96
N VAL A 122 11.62 -14.65 -26.22
CA VAL A 122 12.64 -13.94 -25.41
C VAL A 122 12.72 -14.46 -23.97
N ALA A 123 11.72 -15.21 -23.51
CA ALA A 123 11.70 -15.84 -22.21
C ALA A 123 12.83 -16.89 -22.07
N LEU A 124 13.40 -16.96 -20.86
CA LEU A 124 14.40 -17.96 -20.51
C LEU A 124 13.74 -19.16 -19.82
N ASP A 125 14.35 -20.34 -19.95
CA ASP A 125 13.80 -21.56 -19.37
C ASP A 125 14.01 -21.59 -17.84
N PHE A 126 12.93 -21.34 -17.10
CA PHE A 126 12.85 -21.42 -15.64
C PHE A 126 11.53 -22.06 -15.23
N PRO A 127 11.38 -23.40 -15.31
CA PRO A 127 10.12 -24.08 -15.02
C PRO A 127 9.69 -23.95 -13.55
N GLN A 128 10.65 -23.71 -12.65
CA GLN A 128 10.42 -23.49 -11.23
C GLN A 128 11.25 -22.28 -10.75
N PRO A 129 10.78 -21.03 -10.97
CA PRO A 129 11.55 -19.85 -10.64
C PRO A 129 11.70 -19.70 -9.12
N ARG A 130 12.94 -19.53 -8.68
CA ARG A 130 13.34 -19.49 -7.26
C ARG A 130 13.29 -18.08 -6.67
N ASN A 131 13.41 -17.05 -7.50
CA ASN A 131 13.45 -15.66 -7.12
C ASN A 131 12.74 -14.76 -8.14
N ALA A 132 12.71 -13.45 -7.90
CA ALA A 132 12.07 -12.48 -8.78
C ALA A 132 12.76 -12.41 -10.16
N ALA A 133 14.09 -12.52 -10.22
CA ALA A 133 14.84 -12.49 -11.49
C ALA A 133 14.42 -13.63 -12.42
N GLU A 134 14.48 -14.88 -11.95
CA GLU A 134 14.11 -16.06 -12.74
C GLU A 134 12.64 -16.00 -13.18
N HIS A 135 11.75 -15.52 -12.31
CA HIS A 135 10.35 -15.35 -12.67
C HIS A 135 10.15 -14.34 -13.81
N LEU A 136 10.81 -13.18 -13.74
CA LEU A 136 10.70 -12.14 -14.77
C LEU A 136 11.41 -12.57 -16.06
N TYR A 137 12.60 -13.15 -15.97
CA TYR A 137 13.30 -13.69 -17.13
C TYR A 137 12.52 -14.79 -17.85
N GLY A 138 11.84 -15.66 -17.10
CA GLY A 138 10.99 -16.70 -17.69
C GLY A 138 9.63 -16.21 -18.21
N THR A 139 9.26 -14.95 -17.97
CA THR A 139 7.95 -14.42 -18.40
C THR A 139 8.04 -13.29 -19.43
N ILE A 140 9.00 -12.39 -19.27
CA ILE A 140 9.17 -11.19 -20.11
C ILE A 140 10.57 -11.05 -20.72
N GLY A 141 11.47 -12.00 -20.45
CA GLY A 141 12.84 -11.97 -20.97
C GLY A 141 13.73 -10.91 -20.29
N ARG A 142 15.02 -10.90 -20.65
CA ARG A 142 16.01 -10.02 -20.00
C ARG A 142 15.77 -8.53 -20.24
N GLU A 143 15.49 -8.15 -21.48
CA GLU A 143 15.40 -6.75 -21.88
C GLU A 143 14.31 -5.97 -21.11
N LEU A 144 13.08 -6.50 -21.07
CA LEU A 144 12.00 -5.90 -20.29
C LEU A 144 12.25 -5.97 -18.78
N THR A 145 12.85 -7.05 -18.30
CA THR A 145 13.19 -7.20 -16.88
C THR A 145 14.19 -6.14 -16.42
N ASP A 146 15.28 -6.01 -17.17
CA ASP A 146 16.39 -5.11 -16.81
C ASP A 146 16.01 -3.64 -17.06
N LEU A 147 15.05 -3.36 -17.94
CA LEU A 147 14.52 -2.03 -18.17
C LEU A 147 13.47 -1.60 -17.13
N PHE A 148 12.47 -2.43 -16.82
CA PHE A 148 11.33 -2.00 -15.99
C PHE A 148 11.43 -2.39 -14.52
N PHE A 149 12.10 -3.50 -14.21
CA PHE A 149 12.08 -4.07 -12.87
C PHE A 149 13.40 -3.90 -12.13
N ARG A 150 14.54 -4.17 -12.78
CA ARG A 150 15.84 -4.17 -12.11
C ARG A 150 16.23 -2.83 -11.48
N PRO A 151 16.30 -1.69 -12.21
CA PRO A 151 16.66 -0.40 -11.63
C PRO A 151 15.64 0.04 -10.56
N TYR A 152 14.35 -0.14 -10.83
CA TYR A 152 13.31 0.17 -9.86
C TYR A 152 13.45 -0.65 -8.56
N THR A 153 13.76 -1.94 -8.68
CA THR A 153 13.92 -2.85 -7.55
C THR A 153 15.13 -2.49 -6.70
N ARG A 154 16.27 -2.20 -7.34
CA ARG A 154 17.47 -1.72 -6.65
C ARG A 154 17.19 -0.47 -5.81
N LYS A 155 16.49 0.51 -6.39
CA LYS A 155 16.08 1.73 -5.67
C LYS A 155 15.12 1.43 -4.52
N MET A 156 14.02 0.74 -4.83
CA MET A 156 12.92 0.51 -3.89
C MET A 156 13.33 -0.36 -2.70
N TRP A 157 14.12 -1.40 -2.96
CA TRP A 157 14.38 -2.48 -2.00
C TRP A 157 15.85 -2.58 -1.57
N GLN A 158 16.78 -1.89 -2.23
CA GLN A 158 18.23 -2.06 -2.01
C GLN A 158 18.65 -3.54 -2.11
N GLN A 159 18.04 -4.25 -3.06
CA GLN A 159 18.25 -5.67 -3.34
C GLN A 159 18.36 -5.90 -4.84
N GLU A 160 19.12 -6.92 -5.23
CA GLU A 160 19.04 -7.48 -6.57
C GLU A 160 17.77 -8.33 -6.71
N LEU A 161 17.29 -8.49 -7.96
CA LEU A 161 16.11 -9.32 -8.24
C LEU A 161 16.34 -10.79 -7.85
N GLU A 162 17.60 -11.23 -7.84
CA GLU A 162 18.04 -12.56 -7.46
C GLU A 162 17.85 -12.87 -5.96
N ASP A 163 17.87 -11.84 -5.11
CA ASP A 163 17.73 -11.95 -3.65
C ASP A 163 16.28 -11.79 -3.17
N MET A 164 15.40 -11.39 -4.08
CA MET A 164 14.01 -11.05 -3.81
C MET A 164 13.07 -12.23 -4.07
N ALA A 165 12.10 -12.44 -3.18
CA ALA A 165 11.06 -13.43 -3.39
C ALA A 165 10.17 -13.05 -4.60
N ALA A 166 9.87 -14.03 -5.47
CA ALA A 166 9.05 -13.81 -6.67
C ALA A 166 7.65 -13.21 -6.40
N ALA A 167 7.11 -13.43 -5.19
CA ALA A 167 5.82 -12.86 -4.77
C ALA A 167 5.78 -11.33 -4.78
N VAL A 168 6.94 -10.65 -4.68
CA VAL A 168 7.00 -9.17 -4.71
C VAL A 168 6.67 -8.65 -6.10
N VAL A 169 7.25 -9.24 -7.15
CA VAL A 169 7.07 -8.79 -8.55
C VAL A 169 5.80 -9.34 -9.19
N LYS A 170 5.30 -10.50 -8.74
CA LYS A 170 4.03 -11.11 -9.19
C LYS A 170 2.79 -10.23 -8.94
N ARG A 171 2.92 -9.17 -8.13
CA ARG A 171 1.85 -8.21 -7.87
C ARG A 171 1.57 -7.28 -9.05
N ILE A 172 2.52 -7.11 -9.98
CA ILE A 172 2.34 -6.29 -11.17
C ILE A 172 1.86 -7.21 -12.30
N PRO A 173 0.63 -7.04 -12.81
CA PRO A 173 0.11 -7.92 -13.85
C PRO A 173 0.88 -7.73 -15.16
N LEU A 174 1.11 -8.81 -15.88
CA LEU A 174 1.63 -8.75 -17.25
C LEU A 174 0.46 -8.87 -18.22
N ARG A 175 0.40 -7.99 -19.21
CA ARG A 175 -0.67 -7.99 -20.21
C ARG A 175 -0.11 -8.18 -21.62
N THR A 176 -0.94 -8.76 -22.47
CA THR A 176 -0.64 -8.93 -23.90
C THR A 176 -1.65 -8.20 -24.78
N ASP A 177 -2.64 -7.52 -24.20
CA ASP A 177 -3.55 -6.60 -24.89
C ASP A 177 -3.10 -5.13 -24.73
N ARG A 178 -3.91 -4.18 -25.19
CA ARG A 178 -3.64 -2.72 -25.11
C ARG A 178 -4.22 -2.05 -23.86
N VAL A 179 -4.77 -2.82 -22.92
CA VAL A 179 -5.33 -2.23 -21.70
C VAL A 179 -4.19 -1.65 -20.87
N ASP A 180 -4.35 -0.41 -20.42
CA ASP A 180 -3.29 0.39 -19.78
C ASP A 180 -3.64 0.83 -18.34
N THR A 181 -4.67 0.22 -17.73
CA THR A 181 -5.00 0.40 -16.31
C THR A 181 -4.07 -0.42 -15.42
N TYR A 182 -3.68 0.15 -14.28
CA TYR A 182 -2.73 -0.44 -13.34
C TYR A 182 -3.33 -1.58 -12.52
N PHE A 183 -4.60 -1.44 -12.11
CA PHE A 183 -5.35 -2.44 -11.33
C PHE A 183 -6.30 -3.23 -12.23
N ALA A 184 -5.74 -3.77 -13.31
CA ALA A 184 -6.42 -4.56 -14.33
C ALA A 184 -7.29 -5.71 -13.82
N SER A 185 -6.92 -6.33 -12.70
CA SER A 185 -7.59 -7.48 -12.12
C SER A 185 -8.63 -7.13 -11.06
N GLU A 186 -8.90 -5.84 -10.83
CA GLU A 186 -9.85 -5.37 -9.82
C GLU A 186 -11.06 -4.73 -10.50
N ASP A 187 -12.25 -5.26 -10.21
CA ASP A 187 -13.50 -4.84 -10.86
C ASP A 187 -13.99 -3.45 -10.41
N THR A 188 -13.45 -2.91 -9.31
CA THR A 188 -13.87 -1.62 -8.77
C THR A 188 -12.67 -0.82 -8.29
N GLN A 189 -12.44 0.32 -8.95
CA GLN A 189 -11.44 1.30 -8.57
C GLN A 189 -12.13 2.64 -8.28
N LEU A 190 -11.90 3.19 -7.09
CA LEU A 190 -12.62 4.35 -6.58
C LEU A 190 -11.68 5.30 -5.83
N MET A 191 -12.06 6.58 -5.79
CA MET A 191 -11.42 7.59 -4.95
C MET A 191 -12.47 8.27 -4.06
N PRO A 192 -12.20 8.49 -2.76
CA PRO A 192 -13.13 9.22 -1.89
C PRO A 192 -13.23 10.69 -2.34
N VAL A 193 -14.43 11.15 -2.65
CA VAL A 193 -14.69 12.51 -3.16
C VAL A 193 -14.17 13.57 -2.17
N ASP A 194 -14.40 13.36 -0.88
CA ASP A 194 -13.99 14.26 0.18
C ASP A 194 -12.67 13.87 0.85
N GLY A 195 -11.99 12.86 0.32
CA GLY A 195 -10.66 12.46 0.78
C GLY A 195 -10.73 11.38 1.86
N TYR A 196 -9.61 10.72 2.08
CA TYR A 196 -9.50 9.68 3.08
C TYR A 196 -9.66 10.25 4.50
N THR A 197 -9.13 11.43 4.81
CA THR A 197 -9.27 11.99 6.16
C THR A 197 -10.74 12.23 6.53
N ALA A 198 -11.55 12.73 5.59
CA ALA A 198 -13.00 12.87 5.79
C ALA A 198 -13.67 11.49 5.97
N LEU A 199 -13.31 10.51 5.14
CA LEU A 199 -13.80 9.13 5.27
C LEU A 199 -13.46 8.53 6.65
N PHE A 200 -12.23 8.73 7.15
CA PHE A 200 -11.81 8.27 8.47
C PHE A 200 -12.52 8.99 9.60
N ALA A 201 -12.81 10.29 9.46
CA ALA A 201 -13.60 11.03 10.43
C ALA A 201 -15.02 10.45 10.55
N GLU A 202 -15.64 10.07 9.42
CA GLU A 202 -16.93 9.37 9.42
C GLU A 202 -16.82 7.96 10.00
N ILE A 203 -15.77 7.19 9.68
CA ILE A 203 -15.56 5.85 10.27
C ILE A 203 -15.36 5.94 11.79
N LEU A 204 -14.69 6.97 12.32
CA LEU A 204 -14.44 7.10 13.76
C LEU A 204 -15.51 7.92 14.48
N GLY A 205 -16.39 8.62 13.76
CA GLY A 205 -17.51 9.41 14.27
C GLY A 205 -18.65 8.54 14.81
N HIS A 206 -18.45 7.90 15.96
CA HIS A 206 -19.48 7.12 16.66
C HIS A 206 -19.47 7.51 18.14
N PRO A 207 -20.63 7.62 18.83
CA PRO A 207 -20.68 7.97 20.25
C PRO A 207 -19.95 6.97 21.16
N GLY A 208 -19.77 5.72 20.72
CA GLY A 208 -18.99 4.70 21.43
C GLY A 208 -17.49 4.71 21.15
N ILE A 209 -16.98 5.66 20.35
CA ILE A 209 -15.56 5.74 19.98
C ILE A 209 -14.97 7.04 20.52
N GLU A 210 -13.89 6.93 21.29
CA GLU A 210 -13.03 8.03 21.69
C GLU A 210 -11.72 7.94 20.90
N VAL A 211 -11.23 9.06 20.34
CA VAL A 211 -9.96 9.11 19.60
C VAL A 211 -8.97 10.00 20.35
N ARG A 212 -7.77 9.47 20.64
CA ARG A 212 -6.66 10.18 21.28
C ARG A 212 -5.44 10.18 20.36
N LEU A 213 -5.12 11.34 19.80
CA LEU A 213 -3.97 11.54 18.90
C LEU A 213 -2.73 11.98 19.68
N GLY A 214 -1.55 11.88 19.09
CA GLY A 214 -0.29 12.19 19.77
C GLY A 214 0.01 11.30 20.99
N THR A 215 -0.63 10.14 21.07
CA THR A 215 -0.60 9.25 22.23
C THR A 215 0.11 7.95 21.85
N ARG A 216 1.32 7.72 22.38
CA ARG A 216 2.05 6.46 22.18
C ARG A 216 1.42 5.36 23.03
N PHE A 217 1.39 4.14 22.50
CA PHE A 217 1.00 2.97 23.28
C PHE A 217 2.07 2.61 24.31
N GLU A 218 1.63 2.29 25.53
CA GLU A 218 2.47 1.72 26.58
C GLU A 218 1.82 0.44 27.11
N ARG A 219 2.60 -0.63 27.32
CA ARG A 219 2.07 -1.92 27.79
C ARG A 219 1.27 -1.81 29.10
N ALA A 220 1.59 -0.82 29.95
CA ALA A 220 0.85 -0.55 31.19
C ALA A 220 -0.63 -0.22 30.97
N MET A 221 -0.98 0.40 29.82
CA MET A 221 -2.34 0.75 29.45
C MET A 221 -3.25 -0.48 29.37
N LEU A 222 -2.71 -1.66 29.03
CA LEU A 222 -3.49 -2.90 28.94
C LEU A 222 -4.26 -3.23 30.23
N LYS A 223 -3.81 -2.72 31.39
CA LYS A 223 -4.50 -2.91 32.68
C LYS A 223 -5.84 -2.19 32.75
N GLU A 224 -6.00 -1.09 32.01
CA GLU A 224 -7.18 -0.21 32.01
C GLU A 224 -8.29 -0.69 31.06
N PHE A 225 -7.95 -1.56 30.11
CA PHE A 225 -8.86 -2.02 29.07
C PHE A 225 -9.14 -3.50 29.17
N ALA A 226 -10.32 -3.92 28.77
CA ALA A 226 -10.70 -5.32 28.84
C ALA A 226 -10.02 -6.17 27.76
N PHE A 227 -9.76 -5.58 26.59
CA PHE A 227 -9.02 -6.18 25.49
C PHE A 227 -8.32 -5.10 24.65
N CYS A 228 -7.26 -5.46 23.91
CA CYS A 228 -6.55 -4.55 23.02
C CYS A 228 -6.35 -5.13 21.62
N PHE A 229 -6.67 -4.35 20.58
CA PHE A 229 -6.23 -4.62 19.21
C PHE A 229 -5.07 -3.71 18.86
N ASN A 230 -3.90 -4.26 18.59
CA ASN A 230 -2.66 -3.49 18.49
C ASN A 230 -2.08 -3.50 17.08
N ALA A 231 -2.00 -2.35 16.41
CA ALA A 231 -1.37 -2.21 15.10
C ALA A 231 0.12 -1.82 15.15
N MET A 232 0.73 -1.70 16.34
CA MET A 232 2.15 -1.47 16.53
C MET A 232 2.99 -2.58 15.85
N PRO A 233 4.20 -2.28 15.34
CA PRO A 233 5.14 -3.31 14.90
C PRO A 233 5.36 -4.36 16.00
N ILE A 234 5.20 -5.64 15.65
CA ILE A 234 5.23 -6.74 16.61
C ILE A 234 6.60 -6.90 17.28
N ASP A 235 7.67 -6.68 16.53
CA ASP A 235 9.04 -6.70 17.03
C ASP A 235 9.30 -5.59 18.06
N GLU A 236 8.84 -4.37 17.78
CA GLU A 236 8.91 -3.24 18.72
C GLU A 236 8.08 -3.49 19.97
N TYR A 237 6.89 -4.11 19.84
CA TYR A 237 6.09 -4.47 21.01
C TYR A 237 6.87 -5.38 21.96
N PHE A 238 7.68 -6.32 21.45
CA PHE A 238 8.49 -7.27 22.22
C PHE A 238 9.95 -6.79 22.45
N ASP A 239 10.19 -5.47 22.42
CA ASP A 239 11.51 -4.87 22.66
C ASP A 239 12.63 -5.50 21.80
N PHE A 240 12.30 -5.94 20.59
CA PHE A 240 13.22 -6.57 19.63
C PHE A 240 13.90 -7.84 20.15
N GLU A 241 13.30 -8.58 21.10
CA GLU A 241 13.97 -9.70 21.80
C GLU A 241 14.42 -10.87 20.89
N LEU A 242 13.80 -11.05 19.72
CA LEU A 242 14.19 -12.06 18.72
C LEU A 242 14.96 -11.46 17.53
N GLY A 243 15.18 -10.13 17.52
CA GLY A 243 15.81 -9.37 16.43
C GLY A 243 14.81 -8.54 15.60
N ASP A 244 15.33 -7.66 14.75
CA ASP A 244 14.51 -6.71 14.00
C ASP A 244 13.74 -7.36 12.83
N LEU A 245 12.49 -6.96 12.65
CA LEU A 245 11.73 -7.21 11.42
C LEU A 245 11.87 -5.99 10.49
N PRO A 246 12.67 -6.07 9.40
CA PRO A 246 13.02 -4.89 8.62
C PRO A 246 11.89 -4.40 7.72
N TYR A 247 11.83 -3.08 7.57
CA TYR A 247 10.91 -2.41 6.66
C TYR A 247 11.66 -1.50 5.68
N ARG A 248 11.14 -1.39 4.45
CA ARG A 248 11.45 -0.25 3.58
C ARG A 248 10.58 0.93 3.96
N SER A 249 11.16 2.11 3.80
CA SER A 249 10.50 3.39 3.96
C SER A 249 10.65 4.25 2.70
N ILE A 250 9.99 5.42 2.70
CA ILE A 250 9.98 6.37 1.61
C ILE A 250 10.02 7.78 2.21
N ARG A 251 10.94 8.61 1.73
CA ARG A 251 10.89 10.06 1.93
C ARG A 251 10.11 10.68 0.78
N PHE A 252 9.18 11.57 1.14
CA PHE A 252 8.31 12.25 0.18
C PHE A 252 8.80 13.69 -0.02
N HIS A 253 9.08 14.01 -1.27
CA HIS A 253 9.56 15.33 -1.69
C HIS A 253 8.45 16.07 -2.40
N HIS A 254 7.76 16.94 -1.67
CA HIS A 254 6.65 17.74 -2.19
C HIS A 254 7.17 19.01 -2.86
N ARG A 255 6.65 19.29 -4.06
CA ARG A 255 6.95 20.53 -4.79
C ARG A 255 5.70 21.13 -5.39
N SER A 256 5.76 22.44 -5.55
CA SER A 256 4.71 23.23 -6.18
C SER A 256 5.19 23.69 -7.55
N GLU A 257 4.39 23.39 -8.57
CA GLU A 257 4.68 23.71 -9.98
C GLU A 257 3.62 24.69 -10.52
N PRO A 258 3.95 25.54 -11.50
CA PRO A 258 2.93 26.25 -12.26
C PRO A 258 1.96 25.27 -12.92
N ASP A 259 0.69 25.67 -13.03
CA ASP A 259 -0.27 24.94 -13.85
C ASP A 259 0.21 24.88 -15.31
N GLY A 260 -0.15 23.80 -15.99
CA GLY A 260 0.23 23.57 -17.37
C GLY A 260 -0.58 22.44 -17.99
N PRO A 261 -0.14 21.92 -19.15
CA PRO A 261 -0.77 20.75 -19.74
C PRO A 261 -0.82 19.57 -18.76
N PRO A 262 -1.83 18.69 -18.88
CA PRO A 262 -1.90 17.47 -18.08
C PRO A 262 -0.61 16.65 -18.19
N PRO A 263 -0.15 16.02 -17.09
CA PRO A 263 0.98 15.11 -17.14
C PRO A 263 0.63 13.87 -18.01
N PRO A 264 1.64 13.11 -18.49
CA PRO A 264 1.41 11.92 -19.30
C PRO A 264 0.62 10.83 -18.56
N ALA A 265 0.71 10.80 -17.24
CA ALA A 265 -0.13 10.03 -16.34
C ALA A 265 -0.10 10.64 -14.93
N PRO A 266 -1.06 10.28 -14.06
CA PRO A 266 -1.06 10.71 -12.66
C PRO A 266 0.18 10.24 -11.89
N VAL A 267 0.77 9.10 -12.28
CA VAL A 267 2.03 8.60 -11.72
C VAL A 267 3.01 8.24 -12.83
N VAL A 268 4.26 8.68 -12.67
CA VAL A 268 5.36 8.34 -13.57
C VAL A 268 6.46 7.63 -12.77
N ASN A 269 6.79 6.40 -13.14
CA ASN A 269 7.90 5.64 -12.57
C ASN A 269 9.20 5.96 -13.32
N PHE A 270 10.30 6.06 -12.60
CA PHE A 270 11.63 6.27 -13.17
C PHE A 270 12.36 4.93 -13.32
N THR A 271 12.82 4.62 -14.53
CA THR A 271 13.58 3.40 -14.84
C THR A 271 15.09 3.59 -14.88
N ASP A 272 15.57 4.72 -14.35
CA ASP A 272 16.99 5.08 -14.26
C ASP A 272 17.65 4.64 -12.93
N ASP A 273 18.94 4.90 -12.82
CA ASP A 273 19.76 4.67 -11.62
C ASP A 273 19.72 5.85 -10.61
N GLY A 274 18.80 6.80 -10.78
CA GLY A 274 18.64 7.93 -9.86
C GLY A 274 18.12 7.52 -8.47
N PRO A 275 18.03 8.42 -7.48
CA PRO A 275 17.56 8.05 -6.13
C PRO A 275 16.03 7.85 -6.07
N PHE A 276 15.28 8.36 -7.04
CA PHE A 276 13.83 8.42 -7.00
C PHE A 276 13.18 7.25 -7.74
N THR A 277 12.09 6.71 -7.19
CA THR A 277 11.32 5.61 -7.82
C THR A 277 10.21 6.13 -8.73
N ARG A 278 9.49 7.16 -8.29
CA ARG A 278 8.35 7.69 -9.01
C ARG A 278 7.98 9.10 -8.58
N GLU A 279 7.15 9.74 -9.40
CA GLU A 279 6.47 10.98 -9.08
C GLU A 279 4.95 10.85 -9.24
N THR A 280 4.21 11.59 -8.42
CA THR A 280 2.74 11.66 -8.44
C THR A 280 2.32 13.10 -8.70
N TRP A 281 1.51 13.30 -9.73
CA TRP A 281 0.86 14.55 -10.08
C TRP A 281 -0.55 14.57 -9.50
N TRP A 282 -0.70 15.23 -8.34
CA TRP A 282 -1.92 15.10 -7.53
C TRP A 282 -3.16 15.66 -8.21
N ASP A 283 -3.01 16.70 -9.01
CA ASP A 283 -4.11 17.33 -9.74
C ASP A 283 -4.68 16.47 -10.88
N ALA A 284 -3.96 15.41 -11.27
CA ALA A 284 -4.42 14.43 -12.25
C ALA A 284 -5.27 13.31 -11.60
N LEU A 285 -5.39 13.28 -10.27
CA LEU A 285 -6.31 12.39 -9.55
C LEU A 285 -7.68 13.06 -9.39
N PRO A 286 -8.79 12.31 -9.52
CA PRO A 286 -10.13 12.88 -9.47
C PRO A 286 -10.45 13.44 -8.09
N HIS A 287 -11.06 14.62 -8.04
CA HIS A 287 -11.40 15.35 -6.80
C HIS A 287 -10.21 15.85 -5.96
N HIS A 288 -8.98 15.76 -6.47
CA HIS A 288 -7.82 16.32 -5.78
C HIS A 288 -7.61 17.81 -6.03
N ARG A 289 -8.10 18.37 -7.15
CA ARG A 289 -8.10 19.83 -7.34
C ARG A 289 -9.29 20.43 -6.60
N ARG A 290 -9.02 21.05 -5.44
CA ARG A 290 -10.04 21.57 -4.51
C ARG A 290 -10.29 23.06 -4.72
N ARG A 291 -9.24 23.80 -5.09
CA ARG A 291 -9.30 25.22 -5.44
C ARG A 291 -8.32 25.52 -6.57
N GLN A 292 -8.71 26.40 -7.48
CA GLN A 292 -7.82 26.86 -8.54
C GLN A 292 -6.93 28.00 -8.03
N THR A 293 -5.61 27.79 -8.06
CA THR A 293 -4.60 28.77 -7.61
C THR A 293 -3.59 29.15 -8.70
N GLY A 294 -3.68 28.52 -9.88
CA GLY A 294 -2.65 28.63 -10.93
C GLY A 294 -1.40 27.78 -10.66
N ARG A 295 -1.44 26.95 -9.61
CA ARG A 295 -0.36 26.05 -9.20
C ARG A 295 -0.90 24.64 -9.00
N ARG A 296 -0.01 23.66 -9.13
CA ARG A 296 -0.28 22.23 -8.88
C ARG A 296 0.81 21.63 -8.00
N SER A 297 0.49 20.51 -7.39
CA SER A 297 1.37 19.84 -6.44
C SER A 297 1.85 18.52 -7.01
N VAL A 298 3.14 18.25 -6.81
CA VAL A 298 3.80 17.03 -7.26
C VAL A 298 4.61 16.45 -6.10
N THR A 299 4.55 15.13 -5.91
CA THR A 299 5.39 14.43 -4.92
C THR A 299 6.32 13.47 -5.63
N THR A 300 7.61 13.52 -5.31
CA THR A 300 8.57 12.48 -5.71
C THR A 300 8.93 11.59 -4.52
N GLU A 301 9.11 10.30 -4.79
CA GLU A 301 9.39 9.28 -3.77
C GLU A 301 10.86 8.82 -3.81
N GLU A 302 11.53 8.90 -2.67
CA GLU A 302 12.89 8.39 -2.43
C GLU A 302 12.84 7.24 -1.43
N PRO A 303 13.00 5.98 -1.87
CA PRO A 303 13.03 4.84 -0.96
C PRO A 303 14.26 4.86 -0.05
N CYS A 304 14.07 4.47 1.20
CA CYS A 304 15.12 4.45 2.21
C CYS A 304 14.90 3.31 3.22
N ASP A 305 15.87 3.09 4.10
CA ASP A 305 15.65 2.29 5.29
C ASP A 305 14.75 3.05 6.27
N TYR A 306 13.83 2.36 6.95
CA TYR A 306 12.92 2.98 7.91
C TYR A 306 13.64 3.69 9.06
N ARG A 307 14.83 3.23 9.45
CA ARG A 307 15.66 3.87 10.48
C ARG A 307 16.13 5.26 10.05
N ASP A 308 16.34 5.46 8.76
CA ASP A 308 16.76 6.74 8.19
C ASP A 308 15.59 7.72 7.99
N ASN A 309 14.36 7.29 8.29
CA ASN A 309 13.13 8.06 8.12
C ASN A 309 12.28 8.08 9.39
N GLY A 310 12.91 8.27 10.55
CA GLY A 310 12.20 8.41 11.83
C GLY A 310 11.41 7.17 12.25
N MET A 311 11.90 5.98 11.89
CA MET A 311 11.24 4.69 12.15
C MET A 311 9.90 4.49 11.43
N GLU A 312 9.67 5.24 10.35
CA GLU A 312 8.44 5.18 9.56
C GLU A 312 8.41 3.94 8.66
N ARG A 313 7.48 3.03 8.90
CA ARG A 313 7.46 1.67 8.32
C ARG A 313 6.39 1.57 7.24
N TYR A 314 6.79 1.43 5.98
CA TYR A 314 5.85 1.28 4.87
C TYR A 314 5.75 -0.15 4.36
N TYR A 315 6.86 -0.82 4.08
CA TYR A 315 6.82 -2.11 3.38
C TYR A 315 7.65 -3.18 4.12
N PRO A 316 7.03 -4.28 4.59
CA PRO A 316 7.79 -5.36 5.21
C PRO A 316 8.71 -6.01 4.18
N VAL A 317 9.97 -6.24 4.54
CA VAL A 317 10.97 -6.83 3.64
C VAL A 317 10.77 -8.35 3.55
N ARG A 318 10.76 -8.87 2.33
CA ARG A 318 10.66 -10.30 2.03
C ARG A 318 11.87 -10.78 1.23
N THR A 319 12.66 -11.66 1.82
CA THR A 319 13.86 -12.27 1.21
C THR A 319 13.53 -13.63 0.60
N ALA A 320 14.28 -14.05 -0.41
CA ALA A 320 14.11 -15.36 -1.04
C ALA A 320 14.36 -16.53 -0.07
N ASP A 321 15.28 -16.37 0.89
CA ASP A 321 15.57 -17.35 1.94
C ASP A 321 14.48 -17.45 3.03
N GLY A 322 13.48 -16.56 3.01
CA GLY A 322 12.37 -16.55 3.97
C GLY A 322 12.75 -16.17 5.40
N ARG A 323 13.99 -15.72 5.68
CA ARG A 323 14.47 -15.53 7.06
C ARG A 323 13.59 -14.62 7.92
N TYR A 324 13.07 -13.52 7.35
CA TYR A 324 12.19 -12.62 8.10
C TYR A 324 10.77 -13.17 8.29
N GLN A 325 10.32 -14.07 7.41
CA GLN A 325 9.05 -14.78 7.60
C GLN A 325 9.16 -15.81 8.74
N THR A 326 10.31 -16.46 8.85
CA THR A 326 10.65 -17.34 9.98
C THR A 326 10.71 -16.53 11.28
N LEU A 327 11.41 -15.39 11.29
CA LEU A 327 11.48 -14.50 12.45
C LEU A 327 10.09 -14.00 12.88
N TYR A 328 9.26 -13.55 11.94
CA TYR A 328 7.88 -13.15 12.24
C TYR A 328 7.06 -14.31 12.83
N THR A 329 7.29 -15.54 12.38
CA THR A 329 6.59 -16.72 12.93
C THR A 329 6.92 -16.93 14.41
N ALA A 330 8.19 -16.75 14.79
CA ALA A 330 8.61 -16.81 16.19
C ALA A 330 7.97 -15.68 17.03
N TYR A 331 7.91 -14.46 16.51
CA TYR A 331 7.20 -13.35 17.16
C TYR A 331 5.69 -13.63 17.32
N ARG A 332 5.07 -14.24 16.31
CA ARG A 332 3.65 -14.62 16.36
C ARG A 332 3.38 -15.67 17.44
N GLU A 333 4.32 -16.59 17.67
CA GLU A 333 4.22 -17.58 18.76
C GLU A 333 4.35 -16.95 20.15
N LEU A 334 5.16 -15.89 20.29
CA LEU A 334 5.19 -15.08 21.51
C LEU A 334 3.87 -14.32 21.71
N ALA A 335 3.37 -13.67 20.65
CA ALA A 335 2.09 -12.98 20.67
C ALA A 335 0.91 -13.88 21.03
N ALA A 336 0.95 -15.17 20.70
CA ALA A 336 -0.08 -16.13 21.08
C ALA A 336 -0.22 -16.33 22.60
N ARG A 337 0.78 -15.91 23.39
CA ARG A 337 0.75 -15.95 24.86
C ARG A 337 0.04 -14.74 25.47
N GLU A 338 -0.20 -13.69 24.69
CA GLU A 338 -0.88 -12.48 25.13
C GLU A 338 -2.40 -12.67 25.08
N THR A 339 -3.01 -13.00 26.22
CA THR A 339 -4.44 -13.34 26.28
C THR A 339 -5.39 -12.14 26.26
N ARG A 340 -4.86 -10.93 26.50
CA ARG A 340 -5.64 -9.68 26.56
C ARG A 340 -5.44 -8.78 25.35
N MET A 341 -4.76 -9.27 24.31
CA MET A 341 -4.57 -8.48 23.10
C MET A 341 -4.42 -9.33 21.84
N GLU A 342 -4.62 -8.71 20.68
CA GLU A 342 -4.36 -9.31 19.36
C GLU A 342 -3.66 -8.27 18.46
N PHE A 343 -2.64 -8.69 17.71
CA PHE A 343 -1.99 -7.84 16.72
C PHE A 343 -2.81 -7.75 15.44
N ILE A 344 -2.90 -6.54 14.86
CA ILE A 344 -3.71 -6.25 13.69
C ILE A 344 -2.94 -5.41 12.66
N GLY A 345 -3.40 -5.43 11.41
CA GLY A 345 -2.88 -4.57 10.35
C GLY A 345 -1.43 -4.83 9.95
N ARG A 346 -0.95 -4.06 8.96
CA ARG A 346 0.34 -4.25 8.29
C ARG A 346 1.53 -4.41 9.24
N CYS A 347 1.65 -3.56 10.25
CA CYS A 347 2.79 -3.55 11.16
C CYS A 347 2.67 -4.65 12.24
N GLY A 348 1.49 -4.81 12.84
CA GLY A 348 1.25 -5.88 13.82
C GLY A 348 1.36 -7.29 13.23
N THR A 349 1.05 -7.47 11.95
CA THR A 349 1.10 -8.78 11.29
C THR A 349 2.25 -8.96 10.30
N TYR A 350 3.14 -7.98 10.15
CA TYR A 350 4.26 -8.00 9.19
C TYR A 350 3.84 -8.40 7.74
N GLN A 351 2.74 -7.81 7.27
CA GLN A 351 2.13 -8.17 5.98
C GLN A 351 2.03 -6.98 5.02
N TYR A 352 2.42 -7.19 3.77
CA TYR A 352 2.17 -6.23 2.69
C TYR A 352 0.70 -6.33 2.26
N LEU A 353 -0.13 -5.41 2.76
CA LEU A 353 -1.58 -5.41 2.56
C LEU A 353 -2.04 -4.17 1.80
N ASP A 354 -2.89 -4.34 0.80
CA ASP A 354 -3.65 -3.24 0.18
C ASP A 354 -4.81 -2.81 1.10
N MET A 355 -5.40 -1.65 0.85
CA MET A 355 -6.43 -1.07 1.74
C MET A 355 -7.64 -2.00 1.89
N ASP A 356 -8.10 -2.61 0.81
CA ASP A 356 -9.25 -3.53 0.83
C ASP A 356 -8.94 -4.82 1.60
N GLN A 357 -7.72 -5.34 1.47
CA GLN A 357 -7.22 -6.49 2.23
C GLN A 357 -7.19 -6.18 3.73
N VAL A 358 -6.74 -4.99 4.13
CA VAL A 358 -6.75 -4.55 5.54
C VAL A 358 -8.18 -4.47 6.06
N ILE A 359 -9.11 -3.88 5.30
CA ILE A 359 -10.52 -3.77 5.68
C ILE A 359 -11.14 -5.16 5.84
N ASN A 360 -10.94 -6.04 4.85
CA ASN A 360 -11.47 -7.40 4.88
C ASN A 360 -10.94 -8.22 6.07
N GLN A 361 -9.62 -8.19 6.30
CA GLN A 361 -8.99 -8.86 7.44
C GLN A 361 -9.52 -8.34 8.77
N SER A 362 -9.70 -7.02 8.88
CA SER A 362 -10.16 -6.38 10.12
C SER A 362 -11.64 -6.67 10.41
N LEU A 363 -12.49 -6.66 9.39
CA LEU A 363 -13.90 -7.07 9.52
C LEU A 363 -14.00 -8.54 9.98
N ALA A 364 -13.23 -9.43 9.36
CA ALA A 364 -13.21 -10.83 9.74
C ALA A 364 -12.72 -11.04 11.18
N GLY A 365 -11.63 -10.35 11.56
CA GLY A 365 -11.07 -10.43 12.90
C GLY A 365 -11.99 -9.87 13.99
N ALA A 366 -12.58 -8.69 13.76
CA ALA A 366 -13.53 -8.10 14.70
C ALA A 366 -14.77 -8.98 14.92
N ARG A 367 -15.35 -9.52 13.83
CA ARG A 367 -16.50 -10.44 13.89
C ARG A 367 -16.17 -11.73 14.64
N ARG A 368 -14.99 -12.31 14.39
CA ARG A 368 -14.52 -13.50 15.11
C ARG A 368 -14.41 -13.23 16.61
N TRP A 369 -13.84 -12.09 17.00
CA TRP A 369 -13.73 -11.73 18.41
C TRP A 369 -15.10 -11.51 19.06
N LEU A 370 -16.01 -10.80 18.39
CA LEU A 370 -17.38 -10.57 18.88
C LEU A 370 -18.14 -11.90 19.08
N ALA A 371 -18.04 -12.84 18.15
CA ALA A 371 -18.67 -14.15 18.26
C ALA A 371 -18.17 -14.94 19.48
N ALA A 372 -16.87 -14.81 19.81
CA ALA A 372 -16.29 -15.42 21.00
C ALA A 372 -16.78 -14.77 22.31
N GLN A 373 -17.13 -13.47 22.30
CA GLN A 373 -17.71 -12.80 23.48
C GLN A 373 -19.19 -13.16 23.71
N GLY A 374 -19.95 -13.40 22.63
CA GLY A 374 -21.37 -13.74 22.70
C GLY A 374 -21.69 -15.22 22.99
N SER A 375 -20.67 -16.09 22.96
CA SER A 375 -20.78 -17.52 23.25
C SER A 375 -20.46 -17.86 24.73
N ALA A 376 -20.33 -16.83 25.58
CA ALA A 376 -19.96 -16.93 26.99
C ALA A 376 -21.16 -16.67 27.93
#